data_AF-A0A9P6JHT6-F1
#
_entry.id   AF-A0A9P6JHT6-F1
#
_cell.length_a   1.000
_cell.length_b   1.000
_cell.length_c   1.000
_cell.angle_alpha   90.00
_cell.angle_beta   90.00
_cell.angle_gamma   90.00
#
_symmetry.space_group_name_H-M   'P 1'
#
loop_
_entity.id
_entity.type
_entity.pdbx_description
1 polymer ?
#
loop_
_entity_poly.entity_id
_entity_poly.type
_entity_poly.pdbx_seq_one_letter_code
_entity_poly.pdbx_strand_id
1 'polypeptide(L)'
;EGISNQFSVCHFTWYNRYSKSGKGLNPHIDPASAQKPGTQRRVHTSQSVPRASNEQKDHLYEYKRLKESFGPVFDWLRELASNPYNYKILSEYVEILPAGEPSPVHPFAGFVLNINVSTRVHCDWQDHDICLILVISN
;
A
#
# COMPACT_ATOMS: atom_id res chain seq x y z
N GLU A 1 -12.05 -4.98 -24.60
CA GLU A 1 -10.65 -5.29 -24.23
C GLU A 1 -9.70 -4.63 -25.22
N GLY A 2 -8.54 -4.12 -24.77
CA GLY A 2 -7.56 -3.50 -25.67
C GLY A 2 -6.63 -2.48 -24.99
N ILE A 3 -5.57 -2.10 -25.69
CA ILE A 3 -4.50 -1.18 -25.24
C ILE A 3 -5.00 0.20 -24.77
N SER A 4 -6.16 0.63 -25.26
CA SER A 4 -6.80 1.92 -24.97
C SER A 4 -7.95 1.82 -23.97
N ASN A 5 -8.19 0.65 -23.37
CA ASN A 5 -9.30 0.47 -22.44
C ASN A 5 -8.98 1.18 -21.11
N GLN A 6 -9.87 2.06 -20.68
CA GLN A 6 -9.80 2.73 -19.39
C GLN A 6 -10.77 2.05 -18.43
N PHE A 7 -10.34 1.84 -17.20
CA PHE A 7 -11.16 1.24 -16.16
C PHE A 7 -11.01 2.03 -14.86
N SER A 8 -12.02 1.96 -14.01
CA SER A 8 -11.98 2.65 -12.72
C SER A 8 -11.18 1.82 -11.72
N VAL A 9 -10.25 2.49 -11.05
CA VAL A 9 -9.40 1.91 -10.01
C VAL A 9 -9.44 2.81 -8.78
N CYS A 10 -9.43 2.18 -7.60
CA CYS A 10 -9.21 2.88 -6.34
C CYS A 10 -8.08 2.24 -5.54
N HIS A 11 -7.04 3.02 -5.19
CA HIS A 11 -5.90 2.54 -4.40
C HIS A 11 -5.98 2.96 -2.93
N PHE A 12 -6.33 1.99 -2.07
CA PHE A 12 -6.37 2.16 -0.62
C PHE A 12 -5.17 1.48 0.03
N THR A 13 -4.04 2.21 0.08
CA THR A 13 -2.76 1.66 0.51
C THR A 13 -2.08 2.48 1.58
N TRP A 14 -1.45 1.77 2.51
CA TRP A 14 -0.45 2.34 3.40
C TRP A 14 0.95 2.17 2.83
N TYR A 15 1.66 3.28 2.66
CA TYR A 15 3.07 3.28 2.32
C TYR A 15 3.88 3.15 3.60
N ASN A 16 4.38 1.96 3.90
CA ASN A 16 5.39 1.75 4.94
C ASN A 16 6.81 1.79 4.38
N ARG A 17 7.15 2.90 3.73
CA ARG A 17 8.49 3.11 3.17
C ARG A 17 8.84 4.59 3.14
N TYR A 18 10.13 4.88 3.27
CA TYR A 18 10.64 6.19 2.95
C TYR A 18 10.57 6.41 1.43
N SER A 19 9.93 7.51 1.00
CA SER A 19 9.90 7.87 -0.42
C SER A 19 11.25 8.43 -0.92
N LYS A 20 12.21 8.65 -0.02
CA LYS A 20 13.55 9.15 -0.32
C LYS A 20 14.54 7.99 -0.39
N SER A 21 15.44 8.02 -1.38
CA SER A 21 16.61 7.14 -1.39
C SER A 21 17.60 7.57 -0.31
N GLY A 22 18.07 6.59 0.48
CA GLY A 22 19.13 6.74 1.48
C GLY A 22 20.53 6.95 0.89
N LYS A 23 20.71 6.82 -0.43
CA LYS A 23 22.03 6.85 -1.07
C LYS A 23 22.70 8.21 -0.88
N GLY A 24 23.86 8.21 -0.21
CA GLY A 24 24.66 9.40 0.07
C GLY A 24 24.16 10.23 1.26
N LEU A 25 23.20 9.72 2.05
CA LEU A 25 22.81 10.33 3.32
C LEU A 25 23.70 9.81 4.45
N ASN A 26 23.95 10.67 5.44
CA ASN A 26 24.66 10.28 6.66
C ASN A 26 23.78 9.27 7.44
N PRO A 27 24.30 8.09 7.83
CA PRO A 27 23.51 7.09 8.56
C PRO A 27 23.14 7.52 9.98
N HIS A 28 23.74 8.59 10.51
CA HIS A 28 23.52 9.09 11.87
C HIS A 28 22.53 10.26 11.95
N ILE A 29 21.97 10.69 10.82
CA ILE A 29 20.93 11.74 10.83
C ILE A 29 19.53 11.10 10.74
N ASP A 30 18.58 11.72 11.43
CA ASP A 30 17.18 11.35 11.34
C ASP A 30 16.67 11.47 9.87
N PRO A 31 15.98 10.45 9.31
CA PRO A 31 15.50 10.46 7.91
C PRO A 31 14.48 11.58 7.59
N ALA A 32 13.75 12.09 8.59
CA ALA A 32 12.86 13.23 8.39
C ALA A 32 13.66 14.54 8.29
N SER A 33 14.79 14.62 8.99
CA SER A 33 15.73 15.75 8.98
C SER A 33 16.69 15.73 7.78
N ALA A 34 16.78 14.60 7.07
CA ALA A 34 17.64 14.45 5.90
C ALA A 34 17.20 15.31 4.71
N GLN A 35 18.08 16.24 4.32
CA GLN A 35 18.02 17.01 3.07
C GLN A 35 19.22 16.67 2.20
N LYS A 36 18.99 16.46 0.89
CA LYS A 36 20.10 16.30 -0.05
C LYS A 36 20.78 17.65 -0.27
N PRO A 37 22.12 17.75 -0.15
CA PRO A 37 22.86 18.98 -0.46
C PRO A 37 22.49 19.51 -1.86
N GLY A 38 22.23 20.81 -1.98
CA GLY A 38 21.87 21.46 -3.25
C GLY A 38 20.39 21.40 -3.64
N THR A 39 19.53 20.78 -2.84
CA THR A 39 18.08 20.73 -3.13
C THR A 39 17.39 21.98 -2.62
N GLN A 40 16.94 22.88 -3.50
CA GLN A 40 16.18 24.08 -3.13
C GLN A 40 14.70 23.82 -2.80
N ARG A 41 14.23 22.60 -3.01
CA ARG A 41 12.81 22.24 -2.88
C ARG A 41 12.47 21.89 -1.43
N ARG A 42 11.40 22.49 -0.89
CA ARG A 42 10.88 22.18 0.46
C ARG A 42 10.63 20.67 0.58
N VAL A 43 11.27 20.07 1.56
CA VAL A 43 11.23 18.62 1.76
C VAL A 43 9.99 18.27 2.59
N HIS A 44 9.08 17.47 2.02
CA HIS A 44 7.95 16.92 2.77
C HIS A 44 8.44 15.82 3.71
N THR A 45 8.67 16.17 4.98
CA THR A 45 9.06 15.23 6.04
C THR A 45 8.00 14.15 6.28
N SER A 46 6.73 14.45 5.99
CA SER A 46 5.65 13.46 6.00
C SER A 46 5.86 12.30 5.03
N GLN A 47 6.81 12.41 4.09
CA GLN A 47 7.20 11.32 3.20
C GLN A 47 8.31 10.42 3.75
N SER A 48 8.89 10.79 4.90
CA SER A 48 9.85 10.02 5.68
C SER A 48 9.19 9.27 6.84
N VAL A 49 7.86 9.13 6.83
CA VAL A 49 7.12 8.31 7.80
C VAL A 49 6.08 7.47 7.06
N PRO A 50 5.64 6.35 7.64
CA PRO A 50 4.59 5.57 7.03
C PRO A 50 3.31 6.42 6.90
N ARG A 51 2.56 6.25 5.81
CA ARG A 51 1.42 7.13 5.50
C ARG A 51 0.40 6.48 4.56
N ALA A 52 -0.87 6.85 4.70
CA ALA A 52 -1.89 6.50 3.72
C ALA A 52 -1.62 7.19 2.37
N SER A 53 -2.05 6.54 1.29
CA SER A 53 -2.10 7.13 -0.05
C SER A 53 -2.92 8.43 -0.05
N ASN A 54 -2.64 9.31 -1.01
CA ASN A 54 -3.47 10.52 -1.16
C ASN A 54 -4.90 10.13 -1.51
N GLU A 55 -5.07 9.15 -2.39
CA GLU A 55 -6.37 8.65 -2.79
C GLU A 55 -7.20 8.12 -1.61
N GLN A 56 -6.60 7.38 -0.68
CA GLN A 56 -7.29 6.95 0.54
C GLN A 56 -7.72 8.12 1.43
N LYS A 57 -6.92 9.19 1.50
CA LYS A 57 -7.27 10.39 2.27
C LYS A 57 -8.40 11.17 1.61
N ASP A 58 -8.36 11.29 0.29
CA ASP A 58 -9.33 12.02 -0.51
C ASP A 58 -10.67 11.27 -0.59
N HIS A 59 -10.64 9.94 -0.48
CA HIS A 59 -11.79 9.04 -0.54
C HIS A 59 -12.01 8.24 0.76
N LEU A 60 -11.89 8.92 1.91
CA LEU A 60 -11.98 8.27 3.22
C LEU A 60 -13.35 7.62 3.48
N TYR A 61 -14.42 8.21 2.94
CA TYR A 61 -15.77 7.69 3.09
C TYR A 61 -15.95 6.35 2.36
N GLU A 62 -15.49 6.28 1.10
CA GLU A 62 -15.49 5.08 0.28
C GLU A 62 -14.60 4.00 0.89
N TYR A 63 -13.39 4.38 1.36
CA TYR A 63 -12.50 3.47 2.06
C TYR A 63 -13.18 2.78 3.24
N LYS A 64 -13.87 3.55 4.10
CA LYS A 64 -14.58 2.99 5.27
C LYS A 64 -15.69 2.03 4.85
N ARG A 65 -16.50 2.40 3.86
CA ARG A 65 -17.57 1.53 3.36
C ARG A 65 -17.05 0.23 2.75
N LEU A 66 -15.97 0.31 1.98
CA LEU A 66 -15.34 -0.87 1.39
C LEU A 66 -14.72 -1.75 2.48
N LYS A 67 -14.01 -1.15 3.44
CA LYS A 67 -13.48 -1.87 4.61
C LYS A 67 -14.56 -2.65 5.36
N GLU A 68 -15.70 -2.03 5.61
CA GLU A 68 -16.83 -2.68 6.30
C GLU A 68 -17.49 -3.77 5.44
N SER A 69 -17.75 -3.48 4.17
CA SER A 69 -18.48 -4.39 3.28
C SER A 69 -17.66 -5.62 2.88
N PHE A 70 -16.36 -5.43 2.65
CA PHE A 70 -15.44 -6.50 2.26
C PHE A 70 -14.76 -7.18 3.46
N GLY A 71 -15.03 -6.76 4.70
CA GLY A 71 -14.45 -7.35 5.92
C GLY A 71 -14.47 -8.90 5.92
N PRO A 72 -15.63 -9.54 5.70
CA PRO A 72 -15.70 -11.01 5.64
C PRO A 72 -14.86 -11.63 4.52
N VAL A 73 -14.74 -10.94 3.38
CA VAL A 73 -13.90 -11.39 2.25
C VAL A 73 -12.42 -11.28 2.63
N PHE A 74 -12.02 -10.21 3.31
CA PHE A 74 -10.65 -10.04 3.78
C PHE A 74 -10.25 -11.08 4.82
N ASP A 75 -11.16 -11.42 5.73
CA ASP A 75 -10.94 -12.49 6.72
C ASP A 75 -10.78 -13.84 6.01
N TRP A 76 -11.65 -14.16 5.05
CA TRP A 76 -11.54 -15.39 4.26
C TRP A 76 -10.23 -15.46 3.44
N LEU A 77 -9.82 -14.36 2.80
CA LEU A 77 -8.56 -14.31 2.05
C LEU A 77 -7.34 -14.51 2.96
N ARG A 78 -7.40 -14.00 4.19
CA ARG A 78 -6.36 -14.19 5.21
C ARG A 78 -6.24 -15.65 5.62
N GLU A 79 -7.35 -16.34 5.78
CA GLU A 79 -7.35 -17.79 6.08
C GLU A 79 -6.80 -18.61 4.92
N LEU A 80 -7.11 -18.23 3.68
CA LEU A 80 -6.67 -18.94 2.48
C LEU A 80 -5.14 -18.85 2.28
N ALA A 81 -4.57 -17.69 2.55
CA ALA A 81 -3.15 -17.45 2.32
C ALA A 81 -2.32 -18.01 3.49
N SER A 82 -2.08 -19.32 3.39
CA SER A 82 -1.48 -20.17 4.42
C SER A 82 0.05 -20.22 4.41
N ASN A 83 0.75 -19.36 3.65
CA ASN A 83 2.22 -19.35 3.63
C ASN A 83 2.77 -18.56 4.84
N PRO A 84 3.28 -19.22 5.89
CA PRO A 84 3.62 -18.56 7.15
C PRO A 84 4.84 -17.65 7.04
N TYR A 85 5.76 -17.92 6.09
CA TYR A 85 6.99 -17.16 5.96
C TYR A 85 6.74 -15.74 5.43
N ASN A 86 6.04 -15.66 4.29
CA ASN A 86 5.72 -14.38 3.65
C ASN A 86 4.77 -13.57 4.53
N TYR A 87 3.85 -14.24 5.23
CA TYR A 87 2.94 -13.63 6.18
C TYR A 87 3.68 -12.92 7.31
N LYS A 88 4.67 -13.58 7.92
CA LYS A 88 5.43 -12.99 9.02
C LYS A 88 6.11 -11.69 8.61
N ILE A 89 6.80 -11.69 7.47
CA ILE A 89 7.51 -10.51 6.97
C ILE A 89 6.52 -9.37 6.68
N LEU A 90 5.42 -9.67 5.99
CA LEU A 90 4.39 -8.67 5.67
C LEU A 90 3.71 -8.11 6.93
N SER A 91 3.44 -8.97 7.91
CA SER A 91 2.89 -8.59 9.22
C SER A 91 3.80 -7.62 9.96
N GLU A 92 5.11 -7.88 10.01
CA GLU A 92 6.09 -6.98 10.67
C GLU A 92 6.03 -5.56 10.08
N TYR A 93 5.81 -5.42 8.76
CA TYR A 93 5.61 -4.11 8.12
C TYR A 93 4.26 -3.47 8.46
N VAL A 94 3.20 -4.26 8.59
CA VAL A 94 1.86 -3.71 8.84
C VAL A 94 1.63 -3.37 10.31
N GLU A 95 2.29 -4.07 11.23
CA GLU A 95 2.20 -3.82 12.68
C GLU A 95 2.85 -2.49 13.09
N ILE A 96 3.78 -1.96 12.28
CA ILE A 96 4.43 -0.67 12.52
C ILE A 96 3.74 0.51 11.80
N LEU A 97 2.51 0.32 11.30
CA LEU A 97 1.76 1.40 10.67
C LEU A 97 1.43 2.53 11.66
N PRO A 98 1.32 3.78 11.19
CA PRO A 98 1.10 4.93 12.06
C PRO A 98 -0.25 4.85 12.75
N ALA A 99 -0.33 5.41 13.96
CA ALA A 99 -1.55 5.51 14.76
C ALA A 99 -2.17 4.18 15.22
N GLY A 100 -1.46 3.06 15.07
CA GLY A 100 -1.87 1.76 15.63
C GLY A 100 -3.16 1.18 15.04
N GLU A 101 -3.61 1.69 13.89
CA GLU A 101 -4.76 1.11 13.19
C GLU A 101 -4.30 -0.16 12.46
N PRO A 102 -4.88 -1.33 12.77
CA PRO A 102 -4.54 -2.56 12.04
C PRO A 102 -5.01 -2.43 10.59
N SER A 103 -4.19 -2.92 9.65
CA SER A 103 -4.61 -2.99 8.26
C SER A 103 -5.86 -3.87 8.15
N PRO A 104 -6.92 -3.41 7.44
CA PRO A 104 -8.12 -4.22 7.22
C PRO A 104 -7.84 -5.51 6.45
N VAL A 105 -6.73 -5.54 5.71
CA VAL A 105 -6.31 -6.65 4.85
C VAL A 105 -5.02 -7.29 5.35
N HIS A 106 -4.76 -7.26 6.66
CA HIS A 106 -3.56 -7.87 7.23
C HIS A 106 -3.39 -9.34 6.73
N PRO A 107 -2.19 -9.75 6.31
CA PRO A 107 -0.89 -9.08 6.52
C PRO A 107 -0.52 -8.04 5.44
N PHE A 108 -1.40 -7.74 4.49
CA PHE A 108 -1.13 -6.77 3.44
C PHE A 108 -1.32 -5.34 3.92
N ALA A 109 -0.58 -4.39 3.33
CA ALA A 109 -0.62 -2.97 3.70
C ALA A 109 -1.79 -2.20 3.05
N GLY A 110 -2.55 -2.83 2.16
CA GLY A 110 -3.64 -2.18 1.46
C GLY A 110 -4.27 -3.07 0.39
N PHE A 111 -5.31 -2.56 -0.24
CA PHE A 111 -6.02 -3.24 -1.31
C PHE A 111 -6.32 -2.28 -2.46
N VAL A 112 -6.57 -2.87 -3.63
CA VAL A 112 -6.94 -2.14 -4.85
C VAL A 112 -8.22 -2.74 -5.38
N LEU A 113 -9.21 -1.89 -5.68
CA LEU A 113 -10.44 -2.30 -6.35
C LEU A 113 -10.38 -1.87 -7.80
N ASN A 114 -10.37 -2.83 -8.72
CA ASN A 114 -10.42 -2.59 -10.15
C ASN A 114 -11.81 -3.00 -10.68
N ILE A 115 -12.55 -2.05 -11.28
CA ILE A 115 -13.91 -2.27 -11.79
C ILE A 115 -13.86 -2.34 -13.32
N ASN A 116 -14.42 -3.39 -13.92
CA ASN A 116 -14.36 -3.64 -15.36
C ASN A 116 -12.91 -3.67 -15.89
N VAL A 117 -12.05 -4.34 -15.12
CA VAL A 117 -10.60 -4.31 -15.30
C VAL A 117 -10.15 -4.95 -16.61
N SER A 118 -9.16 -4.34 -17.23
CA SER A 118 -8.43 -4.87 -18.39
C SER A 118 -7.00 -4.38 -18.28
N THR A 119 -6.16 -5.08 -17.54
CA THR A 119 -4.74 -4.71 -17.34
C THR A 119 -3.86 -5.37 -18.39
N ARG A 120 -2.71 -4.72 -18.68
CA ARG A 120 -1.63 -5.39 -19.40
C ARG A 120 -0.90 -6.32 -18.44
N VAL A 121 -0.25 -7.35 -18.97
CA VAL A 121 0.69 -8.15 -18.18
C VAL A 121 1.79 -7.22 -17.64
N HIS A 122 1.89 -7.13 -16.32
CA HIS A 122 2.91 -6.35 -15.63
C HIS A 122 3.27 -7.04 -14.30
N CYS A 123 4.37 -6.59 -13.70
CA CYS A 123 4.78 -6.96 -12.35
C CYS A 123 4.72 -5.71 -11.49
N ASP A 124 4.10 -5.81 -10.32
CA ASP A 124 4.09 -4.73 -9.33
C ASP A 124 5.42 -4.71 -8.57
N TRP A 125 6.38 -3.99 -9.13
CA TRP A 125 7.75 -3.86 -8.61
C TRP A 125 7.86 -3.28 -7.19
N GLN A 126 6.75 -2.78 -6.64
CA GLN A 126 6.72 -2.22 -5.28
C GLN A 126 6.21 -3.21 -4.25
N ASP A 127 5.65 -4.34 -4.66
CA ASP A 127 5.26 -5.40 -3.76
C ASP A 127 6.51 -6.11 -3.25
N HIS A 128 6.48 -6.52 -1.99
CA HIS A 128 7.65 -7.13 -1.36
C HIS A 128 7.86 -8.57 -1.82
N ASP A 129 6.79 -9.36 -1.88
CA ASP A 129 6.89 -10.80 -2.13
C ASP A 129 5.60 -11.35 -2.78
N ILE A 130 4.46 -11.22 -2.09
CA ILE A 130 3.17 -11.74 -2.55
C ILE A 130 2.08 -10.67 -2.55
N CYS A 131 1.14 -10.82 -3.47
CA CYS A 131 -0.15 -10.16 -3.49
C CYS A 131 -1.26 -11.22 -3.66
N LEU A 132 -2.47 -10.93 -3.19
CA LEU A 132 -3.64 -11.78 -3.39
C LEU A 132 -4.60 -11.09 -4.35
N ILE A 133 -5.07 -11.84 -5.34
CA ILE A 133 -6.00 -11.36 -6.35
C ILE A 133 -7.28 -12.19 -6.23
N LEU A 134 -8.39 -11.52 -5.94
CA LEU A 134 -9.73 -12.08 -6.04
C LEU A 134 -10.40 -11.53 -7.29
N VAL A 135 -10.77 -12.42 -8.21
CA VAL A 135 -11.55 -12.06 -9.39
C VAL A 135 -13.02 -12.37 -9.10
N ILE A 136 -13.87 -11.35 -9.26
CA ILE A 136 -15.32 -11.48 -9.12
C ILE A 136 -15.92 -11.24 -10.51
N SER A 137 -16.61 -12.24 -11.04
CA SER A 137 -17.35 -12.17 -12.31
C SER A 137 -18.71 -12.86 -12.16
N ASN A 138 -19.69 -12.42 -12.93
CA ASN A 138 -20.97 -13.11 -13.11
C ASN A 138 -20.89 -14.15 -14.23
#